data_AF-A0A1Z5JE76-F1
#
_entry.id   AF-A0A1Z5JE76-F1
#
_cell.length_a   1.000
_cell.length_b   1.000
_cell.length_c   1.000
_cell.angle_alpha   90.00
_cell.angle_beta   90.00
_cell.angle_gamma   90.00
#
_symmetry.space_group_name_H-M   'P 1'
#
loop_
_entity.id
_entity.type
_entity.pdbx_description
1 polymer ?
#
loop_
_entity_poly.entity_id
_entity_poly.type
_entity_poly.pdbx_seq_one_letter_code
_entity_poly.pdbx_strand_id
1 'polypeptide(L)'
;MNAQGDDPCRDLTETTVTTDILRNVLPSLQPQEGSPANTFTESEFQKLQAVMPNLTLRPPETQTKDDAKLLNICERWERPERPYSLERKGATLNWYGAPTFSHPDILVTRTFRQRVRSGEFTGPTNGVCPGMLQCNLVVLPQGPIAFDFFLFCQRNPQACPLLEVCDVGSAIPTLLAPTADLRTDCPKYAVYRSGKLHEERNDVRDIWPENSVAFLIGCSFSYDGALQKAGIPLRSAEQGKNVPMYRTNLPCRPAGRLKGNIVVSMKPIPAMQISRHVEITSQFRHAHGGPICIGRPDILGIDLNNPPEWGDHVNVLPDEIPVFHACGVTPQTVLMDSQVPFAITHAAGHMFVTDRRADLSD
;
A
#
# COMPACT_ATOMS: atom_id res chain seq x y z
N MET A 1 26.44 58.59 -18.74
CA MET A 1 27.42 57.54 -18.37
C MET A 1 26.79 56.71 -17.28
N ASN A 2 26.49 55.45 -17.62
CA ASN A 2 26.36 54.21 -16.82
C ASN A 2 26.10 54.39 -15.32
N ALA A 3 25.00 53.93 -14.70
CA ALA A 3 24.36 52.60 -14.60
C ALA A 3 24.24 52.35 -13.07
N GLN A 4 23.12 52.65 -12.41
CA GLN A 4 21.99 51.75 -12.12
C GLN A 4 22.40 50.32 -11.76
N GLY A 5 22.14 49.95 -10.51
CA GLY A 5 22.21 48.60 -9.96
C GLY A 5 21.13 48.45 -8.89
N ASP A 6 19.88 48.44 -9.33
CA ASP A 6 18.77 47.82 -8.60
C ASP A 6 18.89 46.31 -8.77
N ASP A 7 18.94 45.56 -7.68
CA ASP A 7 18.87 44.11 -7.67
C ASP A 7 17.51 43.67 -7.11
N PRO A 8 16.54 43.29 -7.97
CA PRO A 8 15.44 42.45 -7.54
C PRO A 8 15.69 41.04 -8.05
N CYS A 9 15.81 40.12 -7.09
CA CYS A 9 15.64 38.69 -7.22
C CYS A 9 14.49 38.38 -8.20
N ARG A 10 14.83 37.99 -9.44
CA ARG A 10 13.86 37.53 -10.44
C ARG A 10 13.72 36.02 -10.33
N ASP A 11 12.51 35.64 -9.93
CA ASP A 11 11.89 34.33 -10.08
C ASP A 11 12.18 33.75 -11.47
N LEU A 12 12.80 32.56 -11.54
CA LEU A 12 12.99 31.80 -12.77
C LEU A 12 12.08 30.56 -12.74
N THR A 13 10.79 30.76 -12.44
CA THR A 13 9.72 29.82 -12.75
C THR A 13 9.06 30.26 -14.06
N GLU A 14 9.67 30.00 -15.22
CA GLU A 14 8.98 29.90 -16.52
C GLU A 14 9.97 29.64 -17.67
N THR A 15 10.41 28.39 -17.81
CA THR A 15 10.71 27.85 -19.13
C THR A 15 10.03 26.49 -19.21
N THR A 16 8.81 26.48 -19.73
CA THR A 16 7.99 25.29 -19.90
C THR A 16 8.71 24.32 -20.83
N VAL A 17 9.48 23.39 -20.26
CA VAL A 17 9.96 22.21 -20.99
C VAL A 17 8.74 21.36 -21.22
N THR A 18 8.13 21.48 -22.40
CA THR A 18 7.00 20.64 -22.77
C THR A 18 7.44 19.18 -22.83
N THR A 19 6.61 18.29 -22.29
CA THR A 19 6.84 16.84 -22.23
C THR A 19 7.16 16.22 -23.60
N ASP A 20 6.78 16.91 -24.68
CA ASP A 20 7.03 16.52 -26.06
C ASP A 20 8.48 16.77 -26.52
N ILE A 21 9.18 17.79 -25.98
CA ILE A 21 10.61 18.02 -26.28
C ILE A 21 11.45 16.90 -25.65
N LEU A 22 11.15 16.53 -24.41
CA LEU A 22 11.84 15.44 -23.71
C LEU A 22 11.59 14.09 -24.38
N ARG A 23 10.36 13.79 -24.84
CA ARG A 23 10.06 12.53 -25.55
C ARG A 23 10.73 12.39 -26.90
N ASN A 24 10.91 13.49 -27.64
CA ASN A 24 11.50 13.43 -28.98
C ASN A 24 13.03 13.41 -28.95
N VAL A 25 13.66 13.97 -27.92
CA VAL A 25 15.13 14.03 -27.79
C VAL A 25 15.70 12.84 -26.99
N LEU A 26 14.94 12.27 -26.05
CA LEU A 26 15.39 11.19 -25.16
C LEU A 26 14.83 9.76 -25.46
N PRO A 27 14.38 9.38 -26.67
CA PRO A 27 13.84 8.02 -26.86
C PRO A 27 14.92 6.93 -26.88
N SER A 28 16.21 7.28 -26.96
CA SER A 28 17.32 6.33 -27.06
C SER A 28 18.24 6.27 -25.83
N LEU A 29 17.90 6.94 -24.72
CA LEU A 29 18.68 6.82 -23.47
C LEU A 29 18.21 5.59 -22.70
N GLN A 30 18.81 4.43 -22.98
CA GLN A 30 18.70 3.31 -22.06
C GLN A 30 19.66 3.53 -20.89
N PRO A 31 19.22 3.34 -19.62
CA PRO A 31 20.13 3.39 -18.49
C PRO A 31 21.20 2.31 -18.66
N GLN A 32 22.48 2.71 -18.69
CA GLN A 32 23.58 1.75 -18.63
C GLN A 32 23.64 1.17 -17.22
N GLU A 33 23.70 -0.16 -17.13
CA GLU A 33 23.91 -0.84 -15.85
C GLU A 33 25.18 -0.30 -15.17
N GLY A 34 25.01 0.21 -13.94
CA GLY A 34 26.11 0.64 -13.08
C GLY A 34 26.38 2.16 -13.01
N SER A 35 25.60 3.02 -13.68
CA SER A 35 25.76 4.48 -13.54
C SER A 35 24.72 5.08 -12.58
N PRO A 36 25.10 5.99 -11.65
CA PRO A 36 24.13 6.71 -10.83
C PRO A 36 23.16 7.47 -11.73
N ALA A 37 21.86 7.38 -11.45
CA ALA A 37 20.85 8.13 -12.19
C ALA A 37 21.24 9.63 -12.23
N ASN A 38 21.27 10.20 -13.44
CA ASN A 38 21.58 11.61 -13.78
C ASN A 38 23.01 11.94 -14.25
N THR A 39 23.72 11.02 -14.91
CA THR A 39 24.93 11.36 -15.69
C THR A 39 24.69 11.20 -17.20
N PHE A 40 24.90 12.28 -17.96
CA PHE A 40 24.87 12.29 -19.43
C PHE A 40 26.29 12.11 -19.99
N THR A 41 26.43 11.40 -21.09
CA THR A 41 27.69 11.38 -21.86
C THR A 41 27.89 12.72 -22.58
N GLU A 42 29.15 13.04 -22.93
CA GLU A 42 29.52 14.24 -23.69
C GLU A 42 28.71 14.41 -24.99
N SER A 43 28.44 13.29 -25.67
CA SER A 43 27.66 13.24 -26.91
C SER A 43 26.17 13.57 -26.68
N GLU A 44 25.61 13.15 -25.54
CA GLU A 44 24.23 13.45 -25.15
C GLU A 44 24.09 14.91 -24.71
N PHE A 45 25.10 15.44 -24.01
CA PHE A 45 25.17 16.84 -23.63
C PHE A 45 25.19 17.77 -24.86
N GLN A 46 26.00 17.46 -25.88
CA GLN A 46 26.03 18.24 -27.12
C GLN A 46 24.68 18.24 -27.86
N LYS A 47 23.96 17.11 -27.87
CA LYS A 47 22.62 17.03 -28.45
C LYS A 47 21.60 17.86 -27.67
N LEU A 48 21.68 17.86 -26.34
CA LEU A 48 20.83 18.69 -25.48
C LEU A 48 21.10 20.18 -25.67
N GLN A 49 22.37 20.59 -25.76
CA GLN A 49 22.77 21.98 -25.95
C GLN A 49 22.39 22.53 -27.33
N ALA A 50 22.37 21.68 -28.36
CA ALA A 50 21.90 22.07 -29.70
C ALA A 50 20.39 22.37 -29.75
N VAL A 51 19.60 21.70 -28.90
CA VAL A 51 18.13 21.89 -28.83
C VAL A 51 17.76 22.96 -27.80
N MET A 52 18.55 23.11 -26.74
CA MET A 52 18.36 24.09 -25.68
C MET A 52 19.63 24.96 -25.53
N PRO A 53 19.86 25.94 -26.43
CA PRO A 53 21.10 26.71 -26.47
C PRO A 53 21.36 27.56 -25.20
N ASN A 54 20.31 27.81 -24.40
CA ASN A 54 20.42 28.54 -23.13
C ASN A 54 20.56 27.61 -21.90
N LEU A 55 20.67 26.29 -22.10
CA LEU A 55 20.90 25.33 -21.03
C LEU A 55 22.32 25.51 -20.49
N THR A 56 22.44 26.10 -19.31
CA THR A 56 23.73 26.31 -18.64
C THR A 56 23.89 25.24 -17.55
N LEU A 57 24.66 24.19 -17.81
CA LEU A 57 25.06 23.22 -16.78
C LEU A 57 26.46 23.57 -16.30
N ARG A 58 26.63 23.72 -14.98
CA ARG A 58 27.95 24.00 -14.38
C ARG A 58 28.78 22.71 -14.34
N PRO A 59 30.03 22.71 -14.80
CA PRO A 59 30.92 21.57 -14.61
C PRO A 59 31.24 21.36 -13.12
N PRO A 60 31.60 20.13 -12.68
CA PRO A 60 31.74 19.78 -11.26
C PRO A 60 32.82 20.56 -10.50
N GLU A 61 33.73 21.23 -11.21
CA GLU A 61 34.99 21.73 -10.66
C GLU A 61 34.99 23.21 -10.24
N THR A 62 33.83 23.86 -10.13
CA THR A 62 33.76 25.22 -9.57
C THR A 62 32.74 25.31 -8.45
N GLN A 63 32.97 24.54 -7.37
CA GLN A 63 32.41 24.87 -6.06
C GLN A 63 33.15 26.10 -5.52
N THR A 64 32.50 27.25 -5.55
CA THR A 64 33.03 28.45 -4.90
C THR A 64 32.62 28.46 -3.43
N LYS A 65 33.37 29.18 -2.58
CA LYS A 65 33.09 29.27 -1.13
C LYS A 65 31.69 29.78 -0.77
N ASP A 66 30.95 30.38 -1.70
CA ASP A 66 29.56 30.79 -1.49
C ASP A 66 28.57 29.62 -1.69
N ASP A 67 28.90 28.58 -2.45
CA ASP A 67 28.08 27.37 -2.58
C ASP A 67 28.08 26.53 -1.28
N ALA A 68 29.12 26.66 -0.45
CA ALA A 68 29.19 26.05 0.88
C ALA A 68 28.13 26.63 1.86
N LYS A 69 27.59 27.84 1.59
CA LYS A 69 26.48 28.39 2.41
C LYS A 69 25.12 27.80 2.03
N LEU A 70 24.92 27.41 0.77
CA LEU A 70 23.66 26.80 0.31
C LEU A 70 23.59 25.31 0.68
N LEU A 71 24.73 24.62 0.72
CA LEU A 71 24.84 23.22 1.19
C LEU A 71 24.78 23.09 2.72
N ASN A 72 24.90 24.19 3.47
CA ASN A 72 24.86 24.20 4.94
C ASN A 72 23.45 24.25 5.56
N ILE A 73 22.39 24.03 4.78
CA ILE A 73 21.05 23.79 5.33
C ILE A 73 21.04 22.54 6.22
N CYS A 74 21.90 21.55 5.93
CA CYS A 74 22.05 20.36 6.76
C CYS A 74 22.83 20.58 8.07
N GLU A 75 23.76 21.55 8.14
CA GLU A 75 24.55 21.82 9.35
C GLU A 75 23.82 22.69 10.37
N ARG A 76 22.87 23.54 9.94
CA ARG A 76 22.03 24.36 10.83
C ARG A 76 20.73 23.71 11.27
N TRP A 77 20.43 22.51 10.77
CA TRP A 77 19.29 21.75 11.27
C TRP A 77 19.68 21.11 12.60
N GLU A 78 19.60 21.89 13.67
CA GLU A 78 19.53 21.34 15.01
C GLU A 78 18.28 20.48 15.06
N ARG A 79 18.49 19.18 15.22
CA ARG A 79 17.41 18.22 15.48
C ARG A 79 16.56 18.81 16.60
N PRO A 80 15.26 19.10 16.39
CA PRO A 80 14.42 19.59 17.47
C PRO A 80 14.55 18.61 18.63
N GLU A 81 14.93 19.10 19.80
CA GLU A 81 14.91 18.29 21.00
C GLU A 81 13.53 17.68 21.10
N ARG A 82 13.44 16.35 21.00
CA ARG A 82 12.17 15.63 21.09
C ARG A 82 11.55 16.03 22.43
N PRO A 83 10.35 16.65 22.47
CA PRO A 83 9.73 17.00 23.74
C PRO A 83 9.27 15.77 24.56
N TYR A 84 9.52 14.56 24.07
CA TYR A 84 9.22 13.32 24.78
C TYR A 84 10.36 12.32 24.57
N SER A 85 11.18 12.15 25.60
CA SER A 85 11.92 10.91 25.83
C SER A 85 10.93 9.81 26.22
N LEU A 86 10.15 9.32 25.25
CA LEU A 86 9.73 7.93 25.35
C LEU A 86 11.02 7.13 25.23
N GLU A 87 11.47 6.58 26.35
CA GLU A 87 12.45 5.51 26.37
C GLU A 87 12.11 4.59 25.19
N ARG A 88 12.98 4.57 24.18
CA ARG A 88 12.97 3.47 23.22
C ARG A 88 13.43 2.25 24.00
N LYS A 89 12.55 1.69 24.82
CA LYS A 89 12.53 0.25 25.01
C LYS A 89 12.51 -0.28 23.59
N GLY A 90 13.60 -0.93 23.18
CA GLY A 90 13.61 -1.64 21.92
C GLY A 90 12.37 -2.51 21.93
N ALA A 91 11.35 -2.11 21.18
CA ALA A 91 10.16 -2.90 20.98
C ALA A 91 10.59 -4.02 20.03
N THR A 92 11.30 -5.00 20.59
CA THR A 92 11.23 -6.35 20.06
C THR A 92 9.76 -6.71 20.09
N LEU A 93 9.23 -7.18 18.96
CA LEU A 93 7.89 -7.73 18.85
C LEU A 93 7.77 -8.95 19.77
N ASN A 94 7.54 -8.70 21.06
CA ASN A 94 6.96 -9.63 22.01
C ASN A 94 5.43 -9.40 22.06
N TRP A 95 4.82 -9.11 20.91
CA TRP A 95 3.36 -9.14 20.78
C TRP A 95 2.96 -10.60 20.52
N TYR A 96 2.36 -11.23 21.52
CA TYR A 96 1.94 -12.65 21.56
C TYR A 96 3.02 -13.72 21.36
N GLY A 97 4.31 -13.40 21.49
CA GLY A 97 5.39 -14.38 21.39
C GLY A 97 5.62 -14.93 19.97
N ALA A 98 5.28 -14.17 18.93
CA ALA A 98 5.55 -14.55 17.54
C ALA A 98 7.07 -14.43 17.24
N PRO A 99 7.77 -15.54 16.90
CA PRO A 99 9.20 -15.49 16.60
C PRO A 99 9.49 -14.73 15.30
N THR A 100 10.64 -14.04 15.26
CA THR A 100 11.25 -13.59 14.00
C THR A 100 11.82 -14.79 13.27
N PHE A 101 11.21 -15.20 12.15
CA PHE A 101 11.73 -16.28 11.32
C PHE A 101 12.53 -15.72 10.14
N SER A 102 13.74 -16.25 9.93
CA SER A 102 14.54 -16.00 8.72
C SER A 102 13.99 -16.79 7.51
N HIS A 103 13.23 -17.86 7.78
CA HIS A 103 12.53 -18.71 6.81
C HIS A 103 11.19 -19.14 7.44
N PRO A 104 10.06 -18.55 7.08
CA PRO A 104 8.79 -18.93 7.68
C PRO A 104 8.39 -20.32 7.19
N ASP A 105 8.26 -21.26 8.12
CA ASP A 105 7.88 -22.65 7.85
C ASP A 105 6.37 -22.71 7.56
N ILE A 106 5.99 -23.35 6.44
CA ILE A 106 4.61 -23.62 6.05
C ILE A 106 3.84 -24.31 7.20
N LEU A 107 4.50 -25.12 8.02
CA LEU A 107 3.91 -25.75 9.20
C LEU A 107 3.29 -24.73 10.16
N VAL A 108 3.90 -23.55 10.33
CA VAL A 108 3.36 -22.48 11.20
C VAL A 108 2.01 -22.01 10.70
N THR A 109 1.86 -21.81 9.39
CA THR A 109 0.59 -21.35 8.79
C THR A 109 -0.48 -22.43 8.81
N ARG A 110 -0.10 -23.70 8.62
CA ARG A 110 -1.02 -24.84 8.76
C ARG A 110 -1.53 -24.97 10.18
N THR A 111 -0.64 -24.94 11.18
CA THR A 111 -1.02 -24.99 12.59
C THR A 111 -1.90 -23.79 12.95
N PHE A 112 -1.58 -22.59 12.46
CA PHE A 112 -2.44 -21.43 12.66
C PHE A 112 -3.85 -21.65 12.10
N ARG A 113 -3.99 -22.07 10.83
CA ARG A 113 -5.30 -22.36 10.24
C ARG A 113 -6.05 -23.47 10.98
N GLN A 114 -5.36 -24.46 11.53
CA GLN A 114 -5.98 -25.48 12.39
C GLN A 114 -6.55 -24.88 13.69
N ARG A 115 -5.83 -23.96 14.34
CA ARG A 115 -6.31 -23.25 15.53
C ARG A 115 -7.51 -22.36 15.23
N VAL A 116 -7.52 -21.74 14.05
CA VAL A 116 -8.68 -20.97 13.56
C VAL A 116 -9.87 -21.91 13.36
N ARG A 117 -9.68 -23.01 12.62
CA ARG A 117 -10.70 -24.01 12.32
C ARG A 117 -11.29 -24.67 13.56
N SER A 118 -10.51 -24.87 14.62
CA SER A 118 -10.98 -25.41 15.90
C SER A 118 -11.66 -24.37 16.79
N GLY A 119 -11.64 -23.09 16.42
CA GLY A 119 -12.15 -21.98 17.21
C GLY A 119 -11.22 -21.53 18.35
N GLU A 120 -10.00 -22.06 18.43
CA GLU A 120 -9.00 -21.65 19.42
C GLU A 120 -8.47 -20.23 19.15
N PHE A 121 -8.46 -19.79 17.89
CA PHE A 121 -8.09 -18.44 17.50
C PHE A 121 -9.22 -17.74 16.74
N THR A 122 -9.72 -16.65 17.31
CA THR A 122 -10.82 -15.83 16.73
C THR A 122 -10.49 -14.33 16.66
N GLY A 123 -9.26 -13.95 17.02
CA GLY A 123 -8.82 -12.57 17.06
C GLY A 123 -8.35 -12.00 15.71
N PRO A 124 -7.91 -10.73 15.68
CA PRO A 124 -7.31 -10.13 14.51
C PRO A 124 -6.01 -10.82 14.09
N THR A 125 -5.73 -10.89 12.78
CA THR A 125 -4.56 -11.57 12.21
C THR A 125 -3.33 -10.68 12.05
N ASN A 126 -3.38 -9.42 12.48
CA ASN A 126 -2.22 -8.53 12.36
C ASN A 126 -1.01 -9.09 13.16
N GLY A 127 0.16 -9.16 12.51
CA GLY A 127 1.37 -9.70 13.14
C GLY A 127 1.37 -11.21 13.37
N VAL A 128 0.29 -11.93 13.02
CA VAL A 128 0.27 -13.40 13.05
C VAL A 128 1.03 -13.95 11.83
N CYS A 129 1.79 -15.03 12.04
CA CYS A 129 2.62 -15.67 11.01
C CYS A 129 3.50 -14.63 10.27
N PRO A 130 4.40 -13.93 10.97
CA PRO A 130 5.17 -12.83 10.39
C PRO A 130 5.94 -13.28 9.13
N GLY A 131 5.85 -12.48 8.07
CA GLY A 131 6.46 -12.79 6.77
C GLY A 131 5.61 -13.64 5.84
N MET A 132 4.44 -14.11 6.28
CA MET A 132 3.49 -14.85 5.43
C MET A 132 2.47 -13.92 4.79
N LEU A 133 2.11 -14.23 3.55
CA LEU A 133 1.11 -13.49 2.79
C LEU A 133 -0.26 -13.70 3.41
N GLN A 134 -0.93 -12.59 3.73
CA GLN A 134 -2.32 -12.58 4.17
C GLN A 134 -3.21 -12.03 3.06
N CYS A 135 -4.40 -12.61 2.96
CA CYS A 135 -5.36 -12.30 1.92
C CYS A 135 -6.70 -11.87 2.49
N ASN A 136 -7.30 -10.89 1.83
CA ASN A 136 -8.72 -10.62 1.92
C ASN A 136 -9.48 -11.73 1.17
N LEU A 137 -10.60 -12.19 1.72
CA LEU A 137 -11.51 -13.15 1.08
C LEU A 137 -12.80 -12.45 0.64
N VAL A 138 -13.26 -12.78 -0.56
CA VAL A 138 -14.62 -12.51 -1.09
C VAL A 138 -15.16 -13.78 -1.74
N VAL A 139 -16.40 -14.13 -1.45
CA VAL A 139 -17.09 -15.31 -1.99
C VAL A 139 -18.44 -14.87 -2.53
N LEU A 140 -18.70 -15.20 -3.78
CA LEU A 140 -19.92 -14.82 -4.50
C LEU A 140 -20.55 -16.06 -5.12
N PRO A 141 -21.88 -16.16 -5.19
CA PRO A 141 -22.52 -17.19 -6.01
C PRO A 141 -22.03 -17.10 -7.46
N GLN A 142 -21.89 -18.24 -8.13
CA GLN A 142 -21.58 -18.30 -9.55
C GLN A 142 -22.62 -17.51 -10.35
N GLY A 143 -22.17 -16.82 -11.39
CA GLY A 143 -23.03 -16.10 -12.31
C GLY A 143 -22.52 -14.69 -12.63
N PRO A 144 -23.41 -13.78 -13.07
CA PRO A 144 -23.02 -12.46 -13.55
C PRO A 144 -22.24 -11.64 -12.51
N ILE A 145 -22.58 -11.74 -11.23
CA ILE A 145 -21.93 -10.95 -10.18
C ILE A 145 -20.50 -11.42 -9.91
N ALA A 146 -20.25 -12.73 -9.90
CA ALA A 146 -18.89 -13.26 -9.76
C ALA A 146 -18.02 -12.86 -10.97
N PHE A 147 -18.59 -12.89 -12.19
CA PHE A 147 -17.89 -12.41 -13.38
C PHE A 147 -17.62 -10.90 -13.35
N ASP A 148 -18.62 -10.11 -12.97
CA ASP A 148 -18.48 -8.66 -12.79
C ASP A 148 -17.38 -8.35 -11.77
N PHE A 149 -17.30 -9.12 -10.67
CA PHE A 149 -16.28 -8.96 -9.64
C PHE A 149 -14.87 -9.32 -10.14
N PHE A 150 -14.73 -10.41 -10.89
CA PHE A 150 -13.48 -10.75 -11.54
C PHE A 150 -13.00 -9.63 -12.48
N LEU A 151 -13.88 -9.15 -13.36
CA LEU A 151 -13.59 -8.04 -14.27
C LEU A 151 -13.31 -6.73 -13.52
N PHE A 152 -13.99 -6.50 -12.40
CA PHE A 152 -13.74 -5.36 -11.53
C PHE A 152 -12.33 -5.39 -10.95
N CYS A 153 -11.87 -6.55 -10.46
CA CYS A 153 -10.51 -6.72 -9.95
C CYS A 153 -9.48 -6.47 -11.06
N GLN A 154 -9.69 -7.05 -12.24
CA GLN A 154 -8.82 -6.86 -13.40
C GLN A 154 -8.71 -5.37 -13.81
N ARG A 155 -9.81 -4.61 -13.72
CA ARG A 155 -9.83 -3.18 -14.05
C ARG A 155 -9.22 -2.30 -12.97
N ASN A 156 -9.16 -2.78 -11.72
CA ASN A 156 -8.70 -2.03 -10.55
C ASN A 156 -7.62 -2.81 -9.77
N PRO A 157 -6.49 -3.20 -10.40
CA PRO A 157 -5.53 -4.14 -9.82
C PRO A 157 -4.83 -3.62 -8.56
N GLN A 158 -4.73 -2.29 -8.39
CA GLN A 158 -4.15 -1.72 -7.18
C GLN A 158 -5.11 -1.81 -5.98
N ALA A 159 -6.40 -1.53 -6.18
CA ALA A 159 -7.41 -1.60 -5.12
C ALA A 159 -7.83 -3.04 -4.82
N CYS A 160 -7.84 -3.89 -5.84
CA CYS A 160 -8.24 -5.29 -5.77
C CYS A 160 -7.16 -6.19 -6.41
N PRO A 161 -5.97 -6.30 -5.79
CA PRO A 161 -4.89 -7.15 -6.32
C PRO A 161 -5.29 -8.62 -6.17
N LEU A 162 -5.81 -9.19 -7.25
CA LEU A 162 -6.31 -10.56 -7.27
C LEU A 162 -5.13 -11.55 -7.26
N LEU A 163 -5.09 -12.42 -6.27
CA LEU A 163 -4.03 -13.41 -6.07
C LEU A 163 -4.43 -14.79 -6.56
N GLU A 164 -5.64 -15.23 -6.21
CA GLU A 164 -6.18 -16.52 -6.62
C GLU A 164 -7.70 -16.43 -6.76
N VAL A 165 -8.22 -17.16 -7.74
CA VAL A 165 -9.65 -17.44 -7.90
C VAL A 165 -9.80 -18.95 -7.79
N CYS A 166 -10.58 -19.41 -6.81
CA CYS A 166 -10.87 -20.83 -6.69
C CYS A 166 -11.85 -21.27 -7.79
N ASP A 167 -11.74 -22.52 -8.23
CA ASP A 167 -12.72 -23.13 -9.12
C ASP A 167 -14.13 -23.07 -8.53
N VAL A 168 -15.14 -23.07 -9.40
CA VAL A 168 -16.55 -23.01 -8.98
C VAL A 168 -16.86 -24.15 -8.00
N GLY A 169 -17.40 -23.79 -6.84
CA GLY A 169 -17.76 -24.70 -5.75
C GLY A 169 -16.58 -25.16 -4.89
N SER A 170 -15.34 -24.85 -5.27
CA SER A 170 -14.18 -25.16 -4.45
C SER A 170 -13.96 -24.10 -3.37
N ALA A 171 -13.79 -24.56 -2.12
CA ALA A 171 -13.33 -23.73 -1.01
C ALA A 171 -11.81 -23.87 -0.77
N ILE A 172 -11.09 -24.55 -1.66
CA ILE A 172 -9.66 -24.86 -1.49
C ILE A 172 -8.83 -23.93 -2.41
N PRO A 173 -7.96 -23.09 -1.86
CA PRO A 173 -7.02 -22.29 -2.64
C PRO A 173 -5.81 -23.14 -3.00
N THR A 174 -5.82 -23.70 -4.21
CA THR A 174 -4.82 -24.65 -4.70
C THR A 174 -3.43 -24.05 -4.88
N LEU A 175 -3.33 -22.74 -5.14
CA LEU A 175 -2.04 -22.07 -5.32
C LEU A 175 -1.50 -21.52 -3.99
N LEU A 176 -2.37 -20.91 -3.20
CA LEU A 176 -1.95 -20.17 -2.00
C LEU A 176 -1.88 -21.04 -0.75
N ALA A 177 -2.75 -22.06 -0.60
CA ALA A 177 -2.72 -22.97 0.55
C ALA A 177 -3.54 -24.26 0.27
N PRO A 178 -2.95 -25.28 -0.39
CA PRO A 178 -3.68 -26.48 -0.83
C PRO A 178 -4.34 -27.33 0.27
N THR A 179 -3.97 -27.08 1.53
CA THR A 179 -4.47 -27.80 2.72
C THR A 179 -5.53 -27.02 3.49
N ALA A 180 -5.88 -25.82 3.01
CA ALA A 180 -6.84 -24.94 3.66
C ALA A 180 -8.29 -25.23 3.24
N ASP A 181 -9.21 -24.78 4.08
CA ASP A 181 -10.64 -24.69 3.78
C ASP A 181 -11.11 -23.27 4.07
N LEU A 182 -11.41 -22.51 3.01
CA LEU A 182 -11.83 -21.11 3.13
C LEU A 182 -13.15 -20.93 3.88
N ARG A 183 -13.90 -21.99 4.16
CA ARG A 183 -15.14 -21.92 4.95
C ARG A 183 -14.91 -21.83 6.46
N THR A 184 -13.71 -22.18 6.92
CA THR A 184 -13.36 -22.25 8.35
C THR A 184 -12.05 -21.57 8.71
N ASP A 185 -11.16 -21.32 7.76
CA ASP A 185 -9.78 -20.94 8.04
C ASP A 185 -9.55 -19.41 8.08
N CYS A 186 -10.62 -18.60 8.02
CA CYS A 186 -10.57 -17.20 8.45
C CYS A 186 -11.10 -17.10 9.90
N PRO A 187 -10.45 -16.34 10.80
CA PRO A 187 -10.91 -16.23 12.19
C PRO A 187 -12.32 -15.67 12.33
N LYS A 188 -12.74 -14.84 11.37
CA LYS A 188 -14.08 -14.26 11.33
C LYS A 188 -14.48 -13.89 9.90
N TYR A 189 -15.75 -14.08 9.59
CA TYR A 189 -16.42 -13.81 8.34
C TYR A 189 -17.50 -12.75 8.53
N ALA A 190 -17.75 -11.96 7.48
CA ALA A 190 -18.85 -11.03 7.38
C ALA A 190 -19.77 -11.50 6.25
N VAL A 191 -21.06 -11.69 6.56
CA VAL A 191 -22.07 -12.18 5.62
C VAL A 191 -22.94 -11.01 5.20
N TYR A 192 -23.03 -10.77 3.90
CA TYR A 192 -23.82 -9.67 3.33
C TYR A 192 -25.03 -10.19 2.59
N ARG A 193 -26.16 -9.52 2.78
CA ARG A 193 -27.40 -9.75 2.04
C ARG A 193 -27.93 -8.42 1.50
N SER A 194 -28.19 -8.35 0.20
CA SER A 194 -28.63 -7.12 -0.49
C SER A 194 -27.75 -5.90 -0.15
N GLY A 195 -26.43 -6.11 -0.14
CA GLY A 195 -25.43 -5.08 0.18
C GLY A 195 -25.33 -4.63 1.64
N LYS A 196 -26.05 -5.27 2.57
CA LYS A 196 -26.00 -4.95 4.00
C LYS A 196 -25.35 -6.08 4.79
N LEU A 197 -24.51 -5.71 5.77
CA LEU A 197 -23.99 -6.67 6.74
C LEU A 197 -25.17 -7.30 7.49
N HIS A 198 -25.30 -8.61 7.36
CA HIS A 198 -26.37 -9.38 7.99
C HIS A 198 -25.92 -9.95 9.33
N GLU A 199 -24.74 -10.56 9.33
CA GLU A 199 -24.15 -11.20 10.51
C GLU A 199 -22.65 -11.40 10.34
N GLU A 200 -21.96 -11.61 11.46
CA GLU A 200 -20.58 -12.10 11.50
C GLU A 200 -20.54 -13.50 12.10
N ARG A 201 -19.67 -14.36 11.58
CA ARG A 201 -19.51 -15.75 12.05
C ARG A 201 -18.05 -16.16 12.03
N ASN A 202 -17.69 -17.22 12.75
CA ASN A 202 -16.36 -17.83 12.69
C ASN A 202 -16.31 -19.06 11.76
N ASP A 203 -17.47 -19.45 11.23
CA ASP A 203 -17.66 -20.60 10.34
C ASP A 203 -18.81 -20.26 9.37
N VAL A 204 -18.64 -20.60 8.10
CA VAL A 204 -19.63 -20.32 7.06
C VAL A 204 -19.96 -21.56 6.23
N ARG A 205 -19.61 -22.78 6.68
CA ARG A 205 -19.84 -24.03 5.94
C ARG A 205 -21.31 -24.26 5.62
N ASP A 206 -22.21 -23.90 6.54
CA ASP A 206 -23.66 -24.10 6.41
C ASP A 206 -24.32 -23.15 5.40
N ILE A 207 -23.73 -21.97 5.19
CA ILE A 207 -24.23 -20.93 4.29
C ILE A 207 -23.38 -20.74 3.03
N TRP A 208 -22.30 -21.52 2.88
CA TRP A 208 -21.43 -21.45 1.72
C TRP A 208 -22.18 -21.95 0.48
N PRO A 209 -22.37 -21.13 -0.57
CA PRO A 209 -23.13 -21.57 -1.74
C PRO A 209 -22.41 -22.71 -2.46
N GLU A 210 -23.16 -23.76 -2.81
CA GLU A 210 -22.65 -24.94 -3.51
C GLU A 210 -21.92 -24.57 -4.82
N ASN A 211 -22.53 -23.68 -5.62
CA ASN A 211 -21.91 -23.09 -6.80
C ASN A 211 -21.49 -21.65 -6.49
N SER A 212 -20.34 -21.49 -5.84
CA SER A 212 -19.73 -20.19 -5.55
C SER A 212 -18.34 -20.06 -6.16
N VAL A 213 -17.85 -18.82 -6.24
CA VAL A 213 -16.48 -18.50 -6.62
C VAL A 213 -15.85 -17.74 -5.47
N ALA A 214 -14.71 -18.22 -4.99
CA ALA A 214 -13.91 -17.55 -3.96
C ALA A 214 -12.75 -16.79 -4.59
N PHE A 215 -12.56 -15.55 -4.16
CA PHE A 215 -11.54 -14.63 -4.62
C PHE A 215 -10.64 -14.28 -3.44
N LEU A 216 -9.35 -14.55 -3.58
CA LEU A 216 -8.31 -14.13 -2.65
C LEU A 216 -7.61 -12.90 -3.19
N ILE A 217 -7.64 -11.83 -2.42
CA ILE A 217 -7.15 -10.50 -2.79
C ILE A 217 -6.04 -10.13 -1.82
N GLY A 218 -4.93 -9.61 -2.33
CA GLY A 218 -3.80 -9.20 -1.50
C GLY A 218 -4.17 -8.16 -0.45
N CYS A 219 -3.41 -8.17 0.65
CA CYS A 219 -3.61 -7.30 1.79
C CYS A 219 -2.36 -6.48 2.08
N SER A 220 -2.57 -5.21 2.45
CA SER A 220 -1.50 -4.29 2.84
C SER A 220 -0.64 -4.78 4.02
N PHE A 221 -1.13 -5.70 4.85
CA PHE A 221 -0.35 -6.29 5.95
C PHE A 221 0.90 -7.02 5.46
N SER A 222 0.94 -7.38 4.18
CA SER A 222 2.04 -8.13 3.56
C SER A 222 3.35 -7.34 3.50
N TYR A 223 3.31 -6.00 3.34
CA TYR A 223 4.53 -5.18 3.31
C TYR A 223 4.90 -4.57 4.67
N ASP A 224 4.04 -4.69 5.69
CA ASP A 224 4.26 -4.09 7.02
C ASP A 224 5.56 -4.62 7.66
N GLY A 225 5.86 -5.90 7.50
CA GLY A 225 7.13 -6.49 7.95
C GLY A 225 8.36 -5.92 7.22
N ALA A 226 8.24 -5.61 5.93
CA ALA A 226 9.33 -5.03 5.15
C ALA A 226 9.59 -3.57 5.57
N LEU A 227 8.53 -2.79 5.82
CA LEU A 227 8.63 -1.44 6.36
C LEU A 227 9.32 -1.44 7.73
N GLN A 228 8.90 -2.31 8.64
CA GLN A 228 9.52 -2.45 9.96
C GLN A 228 11.00 -2.84 9.87
N LYS A 229 11.35 -3.80 9.01
CA LYS A 229 12.75 -4.21 8.78
C LYS A 229 13.62 -3.05 8.27
N ALA A 230 13.03 -2.12 7.51
CA ALA A 230 13.69 -0.90 7.06
C ALA A 230 13.70 0.22 8.11
N GLY A 231 13.20 -0.04 9.32
CA GLY A 231 13.13 0.95 10.40
C GLY A 231 12.04 2.00 10.19
N ILE A 232 11.03 1.72 9.35
CA ILE A 232 9.88 2.59 9.15
C ILE A 232 8.80 2.21 10.17
N PRO A 233 8.40 3.13 11.06
CA PRO A 233 7.45 2.83 12.13
C PRO A 233 6.04 2.59 11.56
N LEU A 234 5.27 1.73 12.24
CA LEU A 234 3.86 1.50 11.94
C LEU A 234 3.03 2.03 13.11
N ARG A 235 2.58 3.29 13.00
CA ARG A 235 1.90 4.01 14.10
C ARG A 235 0.72 3.26 14.69
N SER A 236 -0.14 2.68 13.86
CA SER A 236 -1.28 1.89 14.34
C SER A 236 -0.84 0.72 15.21
N ALA A 237 0.23 0.03 14.81
CA ALA A 237 0.80 -1.06 15.61
C ALA A 237 1.42 -0.56 16.93
N GLU A 238 2.16 0.55 16.89
CA GLU A 238 2.72 1.18 18.11
C GLU A 238 1.65 1.61 19.11
N GLN A 239 0.46 1.98 18.62
CA GLN A 239 -0.67 2.42 19.43
C GLN A 239 -1.65 1.30 19.79
N GLY A 240 -1.42 0.05 19.34
CA GLY A 240 -2.35 -1.06 19.54
C GLY A 240 -3.71 -0.85 18.87
N LYS A 241 -3.72 -0.18 17.71
CA LYS A 241 -4.90 0.27 16.97
C LYS A 241 -4.99 -0.38 15.59
N ASN A 242 -6.19 -0.47 15.04
CA ASN A 242 -6.38 -0.83 13.65
C ASN A 242 -5.99 0.36 12.74
N VAL A 243 -5.50 0.03 11.54
CA VAL A 243 -5.12 1.06 10.56
C VAL A 243 -6.35 1.90 10.16
N PRO A 244 -6.28 3.24 10.19
CA PRO A 244 -7.38 4.07 9.74
C PRO A 244 -7.53 3.93 8.23
N MET A 245 -8.78 3.74 7.81
CA MET A 245 -9.15 3.58 6.41
C MET A 245 -10.26 4.57 6.07
N TYR A 246 -10.12 5.21 4.93
CA TYR A 246 -10.98 6.30 4.49
C TYR A 246 -11.59 6.02 3.13
N ARG A 247 -12.86 6.37 2.98
CA ARG A 247 -13.48 6.41 1.65
C ARG A 247 -13.00 7.66 0.92
N THR A 248 -12.48 7.48 -0.30
CA THR A 248 -12.04 8.61 -1.12
C THR A 248 -13.14 9.12 -2.05
N ASN A 249 -12.90 10.27 -2.69
CA ASN A 249 -13.64 10.74 -3.86
C ASN A 249 -13.14 10.14 -5.20
N LEU A 250 -12.14 9.24 -5.18
CA LEU A 250 -11.56 8.65 -6.39
C LEU A 250 -12.40 7.45 -6.86
N PRO A 251 -12.99 7.49 -8.06
CA PRO A 251 -13.81 6.39 -8.55
C PRO A 251 -12.95 5.20 -9.00
N CYS A 252 -13.41 3.99 -8.69
CA CYS A 252 -12.94 2.79 -9.37
C CYS A 252 -13.46 2.74 -10.81
N ARG A 253 -12.74 2.04 -11.69
CA ARG A 253 -13.20 1.69 -13.03
C ARG A 253 -14.33 0.66 -12.89
N PRO A 254 -15.58 0.97 -13.29
CA PRO A 254 -16.70 0.07 -13.04
C PRO A 254 -16.60 -1.21 -13.87
N ALA A 255 -17.30 -2.26 -13.46
CA ALA A 255 -17.44 -3.51 -14.21
C ALA A 255 -18.84 -4.10 -13.98
N GLY A 256 -19.63 -4.21 -15.06
CA GLY A 256 -21.03 -4.59 -14.98
C GLY A 256 -21.79 -3.71 -13.98
N ARG A 257 -22.41 -4.33 -12.96
CA ARG A 257 -23.13 -3.58 -11.92
C ARG A 257 -22.22 -2.97 -10.85
N LEU A 258 -20.96 -3.40 -10.78
CA LEU A 258 -20.03 -3.01 -9.71
C LEU A 258 -19.41 -1.65 -9.98
N LYS A 259 -19.66 -0.72 -9.06
CA LYS A 259 -19.12 0.64 -9.05
C LYS A 259 -18.95 1.13 -7.61
N GLY A 260 -18.01 2.03 -7.40
CA GLY A 260 -17.71 2.61 -6.09
C GLY A 260 -16.42 3.41 -6.15
N ASN A 261 -16.02 3.95 -5.01
CA ASN A 261 -14.77 4.68 -4.87
C ASN A 261 -13.70 3.82 -4.22
N ILE A 262 -12.45 4.16 -4.46
CA ILE A 262 -11.31 3.53 -3.80
C ILE A 262 -11.38 3.84 -2.31
N VAL A 263 -11.17 2.82 -1.48
CA VAL A 263 -10.89 2.98 -0.05
C VAL A 263 -9.38 2.94 0.13
N VAL A 264 -8.86 3.88 0.91
CA VAL A 264 -7.43 3.97 1.23
C VAL A 264 -7.19 3.68 2.71
N SER A 265 -6.09 3.01 3.00
CA SER A 265 -5.51 3.00 4.36
C SER A 265 -4.49 4.11 4.48
N MET A 266 -4.41 4.75 5.65
CA MET A 266 -3.46 5.83 5.91
C MET A 266 -2.42 5.40 6.93
N LYS A 267 -1.15 5.63 6.61
CA LYS A 267 -0.01 5.45 7.53
C LYS A 267 0.74 6.77 7.64
N PRO A 268 0.96 7.33 8.83
CA PRO A 268 1.87 8.45 9.00
C PRO A 268 3.31 7.95 8.90
N ILE A 269 4.08 8.51 7.97
CA ILE A 269 5.46 8.10 7.68
C ILE A 269 6.40 9.28 7.93
N PRO A 270 7.51 9.10 8.66
CA PRO A 270 8.50 10.16 8.83
C PRO A 270 8.95 10.73 7.48
N ALA A 271 9.02 12.05 7.35
CA ALA A 271 9.26 12.73 6.07
C ALA A 271 10.53 12.21 5.36
N MET A 272 11.60 11.95 6.11
CA MET A 272 12.87 11.44 5.58
C MET A 272 12.82 9.98 5.12
N GLN A 273 11.75 9.24 5.43
CA GLN A 273 11.58 7.84 5.06
C GLN A 273 10.60 7.65 3.89
N ILE A 274 10.00 8.72 3.36
CA ILE A 274 9.00 8.62 2.28
C ILE A 274 9.54 7.92 1.04
N SER A 275 10.73 8.29 0.55
CA SER A 275 11.31 7.64 -0.64
C SER A 275 11.54 6.15 -0.41
N ARG A 276 12.02 5.78 0.78
CA ARG A 276 12.24 4.37 1.15
C ARG A 276 10.92 3.61 1.30
N HIS A 277 9.89 4.24 1.86
CA HIS A 277 8.54 3.70 1.96
C HIS A 277 7.95 3.40 0.58
N VAL A 278 8.07 4.34 -0.36
CA VAL A 278 7.63 4.16 -1.75
C VAL A 278 8.39 3.03 -2.43
N GLU A 279 9.72 3.00 -2.31
CA GLU A 279 10.58 1.97 -2.90
C GLU A 279 10.19 0.56 -2.41
N ILE A 280 9.99 0.40 -1.11
CA ILE A 280 9.60 -0.88 -0.51
C ILE A 280 8.20 -1.27 -0.99
N THR A 281 7.20 -0.41 -0.76
CA THR A 281 5.79 -0.75 -1.02
C THR A 281 5.52 -0.99 -2.51
N SER A 282 6.24 -0.33 -3.42
CA SER A 282 6.08 -0.53 -4.86
C SER A 282 6.48 -1.92 -5.35
N GLN A 283 7.29 -2.66 -4.58
CA GLN A 283 7.66 -4.05 -4.89
C GLN A 283 6.52 -5.03 -4.62
N PHE A 284 5.55 -4.64 -3.77
CA PHE A 284 4.44 -5.49 -3.35
C PHE A 284 3.17 -5.21 -4.16
N ARG A 285 3.25 -5.26 -5.50
CA ARG A 285 2.10 -4.99 -6.39
C ARG A 285 0.92 -5.93 -6.14
N HIS A 286 1.21 -7.14 -5.71
CA HIS A 286 0.25 -8.16 -5.29
C HIS A 286 -0.44 -7.83 -3.96
N ALA A 287 -0.04 -6.77 -3.26
CA ALA A 287 -0.59 -6.31 -1.99
C ALA A 287 -0.78 -4.79 -1.99
N HIS A 288 -1.47 -4.28 -3.02
CA HIS A 288 -1.79 -2.86 -3.29
C HIS A 288 -0.63 -1.98 -3.77
N GLY A 289 0.61 -2.40 -3.59
CA GLY A 289 1.77 -1.70 -4.13
C GLY A 289 2.00 -0.31 -3.50
N GLY A 290 2.63 0.55 -4.30
CA GLY A 290 2.98 1.92 -3.92
C GLY A 290 1.77 2.78 -3.52
N PRO A 291 2.02 3.96 -2.91
CA PRO A 291 0.95 4.82 -2.43
C PRO A 291 0.12 5.41 -3.57
N ILE A 292 -1.17 5.63 -3.30
CA ILE A 292 -2.09 6.39 -4.15
C ILE A 292 -1.84 7.90 -3.99
N CYS A 293 -1.57 8.34 -2.77
CA CYS A 293 -1.36 9.74 -2.44
C CYS A 293 -0.38 9.87 -1.27
N ILE A 294 0.38 10.97 -1.27
CA ILE A 294 1.31 11.34 -0.21
C ILE A 294 1.01 12.77 0.22
N GLY A 295 0.73 12.97 1.51
CA GLY A 295 0.68 14.28 2.18
C GLY A 295 -0.59 15.11 1.98
N ARG A 296 -1.40 14.85 0.95
CA ARG A 296 -2.57 15.67 0.59
C ARG A 296 -3.89 14.91 0.74
N PRO A 297 -4.44 14.76 1.97
CA PRO A 297 -5.73 14.08 2.17
C PRO A 297 -6.90 14.79 1.45
N ASP A 298 -6.81 16.11 1.29
CA ASP A 298 -7.84 16.95 0.68
C ASP A 298 -8.12 16.58 -0.78
N ILE A 299 -7.10 16.20 -1.57
CA ILE A 299 -7.31 15.79 -2.96
C ILE A 299 -8.07 14.46 -3.06
N LEU A 300 -8.02 13.65 -2.01
CA LEU A 300 -8.80 12.42 -1.87
C LEU A 300 -10.19 12.66 -1.28
N GLY A 301 -10.53 13.90 -0.95
CA GLY A 301 -11.77 14.25 -0.24
C GLY A 301 -11.77 13.82 1.23
N ILE A 302 -10.60 13.65 1.84
CA ILE A 302 -10.44 13.22 3.24
C ILE A 302 -10.13 14.44 4.11
N ASP A 303 -10.84 14.56 5.23
CA ASP A 303 -10.49 15.45 6.33
C ASP A 303 -10.04 14.59 7.52
N LEU A 304 -8.76 14.67 7.88
CA LEU A 304 -8.17 13.88 8.95
C LEU A 304 -8.68 14.26 10.35
N ASN A 305 -9.41 15.38 10.50
CA ASN A 305 -10.06 15.73 11.76
C ASN A 305 -11.32 14.87 12.00
N ASN A 306 -11.87 14.27 10.95
CA ASN A 306 -13.01 13.37 11.05
C ASN A 306 -12.52 11.96 11.41
N PRO A 307 -13.33 11.19 12.16
CA PRO A 307 -13.02 9.78 12.42
C PRO A 307 -12.97 9.00 11.09
N PRO A 308 -12.04 8.04 10.95
CA PRO A 308 -12.01 7.17 9.78
C PRO A 308 -13.29 6.34 9.69
N GLU A 309 -13.76 6.03 8.48
CA GLU A 309 -14.92 5.15 8.30
C GLU A 309 -14.66 3.72 8.77
N TRP A 310 -13.40 3.26 8.73
CA TRP A 310 -12.99 1.97 9.29
C TRP A 310 -11.65 2.06 10.02
N GLY A 311 -11.50 1.24 11.06
CA GLY A 311 -10.32 1.23 11.91
C GLY A 311 -10.34 2.34 12.96
N ASP A 312 -9.16 2.70 13.46
CA ASP A 312 -9.03 3.63 14.58
C ASP A 312 -8.21 4.86 14.19
N HIS A 313 -8.59 6.02 14.69
CA HIS A 313 -7.82 7.25 14.50
C HIS A 313 -6.41 7.12 15.13
N VAL A 314 -5.37 7.52 14.39
CA VAL A 314 -3.98 7.52 14.85
C VAL A 314 -3.37 8.91 14.82
N ASN A 315 -2.38 9.14 15.68
CA ASN A 315 -1.69 10.42 15.73
C ASN A 315 -0.74 10.56 14.53
N VAL A 316 -0.76 11.72 13.89
CA VAL A 316 0.25 12.15 12.90
C VAL A 316 1.14 13.17 13.60
N LEU A 317 2.42 12.86 13.77
CA LEU A 317 3.38 13.78 14.40
C LEU A 317 3.83 14.90 13.43
N PRO A 318 4.37 16.02 13.94
CA PRO A 318 4.78 17.15 13.10
C PRO A 318 5.79 16.82 12.00
N ASP A 319 6.62 15.79 12.18
CA ASP A 319 7.63 15.32 11.21
C ASP A 319 7.14 14.15 10.33
N GLU A 320 5.86 13.78 10.45
CA GLU A 320 5.24 12.69 9.70
C GLU A 320 4.32 13.23 8.59
N ILE A 321 4.31 12.52 7.48
CA ILE A 321 3.47 12.80 6.32
C ILE A 321 2.44 11.66 6.21
N PRO A 322 1.14 11.95 6.11
CA PRO A 322 0.13 10.92 5.90
C PRO A 322 0.29 10.32 4.49
N VAL A 323 0.50 9.01 4.41
CA VAL A 323 0.66 8.26 3.17
C VAL A 323 -0.52 7.31 2.99
N PHE A 324 -1.16 7.38 1.82
CA PHE A 324 -2.40 6.66 1.52
C PHE A 324 -2.15 5.53 0.52
N HIS A 325 -2.52 4.31 0.88
CA HIS A 325 -2.46 3.13 -0.02
C HIS A 325 -3.86 2.63 -0.30
N ALA A 326 -4.07 2.05 -1.48
CA ALA A 326 -5.29 1.28 -1.73
C ALA A 326 -5.47 0.19 -0.66
N CYS A 327 -6.72 -0.10 -0.33
CA CYS A 327 -7.06 -1.05 0.73
C CYS A 327 -8.04 -2.11 0.24
N GLY A 328 -7.87 -3.35 0.74
CA GLY A 328 -8.75 -4.49 0.52
C GLY A 328 -10.17 -4.34 1.08
N VAL A 329 -10.49 -3.21 1.72
CA VAL A 329 -11.86 -2.81 2.04
C VAL A 329 -12.61 -2.29 0.80
N THR A 330 -11.91 -1.79 -0.23
CA THR A 330 -12.51 -1.34 -1.51
C THR A 330 -13.47 -2.39 -2.10
N PRO A 331 -13.08 -3.66 -2.33
CA PRO A 331 -14.00 -4.65 -2.85
C PRO A 331 -15.23 -4.86 -1.96
N GLN A 332 -15.10 -4.80 -0.63
CA GLN A 332 -16.24 -4.91 0.27
C GLN A 332 -17.23 -3.76 0.07
N THR A 333 -16.73 -2.51 0.04
CA THR A 333 -17.58 -1.33 -0.17
C THR A 333 -18.29 -1.35 -1.52
N VAL A 334 -17.61 -1.79 -2.58
CA VAL A 334 -18.19 -1.88 -3.92
C VAL A 334 -19.33 -2.91 -3.95
N LEU A 335 -19.17 -4.06 -3.28
CA LEU A 335 -20.24 -5.05 -3.17
C LEU A 335 -21.46 -4.51 -2.41
N MET A 336 -21.22 -3.74 -1.34
CA MET A 336 -22.27 -3.10 -0.54
C MET A 336 -23.00 -2.02 -1.32
N ASP A 337 -22.26 -1.06 -1.90
CA ASP A 337 -22.78 0.06 -2.67
C ASP A 337 -23.55 -0.42 -3.92
N SER A 338 -23.16 -1.58 -4.48
CA SER A 338 -23.82 -2.21 -5.63
C SER A 338 -24.97 -3.16 -5.24
N GLN A 339 -25.34 -3.22 -3.95
CA GLN A 339 -26.44 -4.01 -3.40
C GLN A 339 -26.42 -5.47 -3.84
N VAL A 340 -25.23 -6.09 -3.82
CA VAL A 340 -25.09 -7.50 -4.20
C VAL A 340 -26.01 -8.37 -3.34
N PRO A 341 -26.82 -9.28 -3.93
CA PRO A 341 -27.82 -10.05 -3.19
C PRO A 341 -27.23 -10.90 -2.08
N PHE A 342 -26.04 -11.48 -2.30
CA PHE A 342 -25.35 -12.30 -1.31
C PHE A 342 -23.83 -12.25 -1.54
N ALA A 343 -23.08 -12.07 -0.47
CA ALA A 343 -21.63 -12.24 -0.47
C ALA A 343 -21.16 -12.71 0.91
N ILE A 344 -20.09 -13.51 0.95
CA ILE A 344 -19.34 -13.77 2.17
C ILE A 344 -17.97 -13.12 2.01
N THR A 345 -17.48 -12.41 3.01
CA THR A 345 -16.10 -11.93 3.06
C THR A 345 -15.47 -12.35 4.37
N HIS A 346 -14.15 -12.21 4.48
CA HIS A 346 -13.53 -12.09 5.80
C HIS A 346 -14.04 -10.82 6.51
N ALA A 347 -14.09 -10.83 7.84
CA ALA A 347 -14.32 -9.61 8.61
C ALA A 347 -13.05 -8.75 8.66
N ALA A 348 -13.19 -7.43 8.77
CA ALA A 348 -12.05 -6.53 8.82
C ALA A 348 -11.05 -6.94 9.93
N GLY A 349 -9.77 -7.03 9.59
CA GLY A 349 -8.71 -7.46 10.52
C GLY A 349 -8.58 -8.97 10.72
N HIS A 350 -9.45 -9.80 10.14
CA HIS A 350 -9.47 -11.26 10.31
C HIS A 350 -9.15 -11.98 8.99
N MET A 351 -7.98 -11.72 8.42
CA MET A 351 -7.62 -12.17 7.07
C MET A 351 -7.29 -13.67 7.01
N PHE A 352 -7.27 -14.22 5.79
CA PHE A 352 -6.80 -15.57 5.52
C PHE A 352 -5.26 -15.60 5.45
N VAL A 353 -4.61 -16.50 6.18
CA VAL A 353 -3.14 -16.67 6.15
C VAL A 353 -2.76 -17.82 5.20
N THR A 354 -1.97 -17.50 4.17
CA THR A 354 -1.57 -18.44 3.12
C THR A 354 -0.30 -19.22 3.46
N ASP A 355 0.06 -20.21 2.64
CA ASP A 355 1.36 -20.91 2.69
C ASP A 355 2.46 -20.16 1.89
N ARG A 356 2.17 -18.97 1.35
CA ARG A 356 3.12 -18.18 0.55
C ARG A 356 3.76 -17.08 1.40
N ARG A 357 5.02 -16.75 1.08
CA ARG A 357 5.69 -15.60 1.68
C ARG A 357 5.13 -14.28 1.16
N ALA A 358 5.14 -13.26 2.01
CA ALA A 358 4.61 -11.94 1.68
C ALA A 358 5.43 -11.21 0.60
N ASP A 359 6.75 -11.46 0.54
CA ASP A 359 7.65 -10.92 -0.49
C ASP A 359 7.51 -11.62 -1.84
N LEU A 360 6.76 -12.72 -1.92
CA LEU A 360 6.63 -13.60 -3.10
C LEU A 360 8.00 -13.98 -3.71
N SER A 361 9.07 -13.96 -2.93
CA SER A 361 10.36 -14.50 -3.37
C SER A 361 10.25 -16.02 -3.47
N ASP A 362 10.70 -16.58 -4.59
CA ASP A 362 10.68 -18.02 -4.87
C ASP A 362 11.41 -18.87 -3.82
#